data_AF-A0A1N7P1L0-F1
#
_entry.id   AF-A0A1N7P1L0-F1
#
_cell.length_a   1.000
_cell.length_b   1.000
_cell.length_c   1.000
_cell.angle_alpha   90.00
_cell.angle_beta   90.00
_cell.angle_gamma   90.00
#
_symmetry.space_group_name_H-M   'P 1'
#
loop_
_entity.id
_entity.type
_entity.pdbx_description
1 polymer ?
#
loop_
_entity_poly.entity_id
_entity_poly.type
_entity_poly.pdbx_seq_one_letter_code
_entity_poly.pdbx_strand_id
1 'polypeptide(L)'
;MPADYAKFRFDVRVGYAVYVRKDHQAAIAFSGRKRKPDFHRAYQSAEAMRLDVDAYVEEMERKAKVAAAKLEHATSNQVGDIYQAVWGRSTTDVDYYQVVSISGKSLLWLRPLIKRPGKRGTHPWVPVPGMYTAPPVRRRVSTDGRVKIDDVTIAHKLWPADKPRSSVVPRPVLYRV
;
A
#
# COMPACT_ATOMS: atom_id res chain seq x y z
N MET A 1 19.56 9.54 25.37
CA MET A 1 19.44 8.22 26.04
C MET A 1 20.26 8.28 27.33
N PRO A 2 19.80 7.78 28.47
CA PRO A 2 20.58 7.79 29.72
C PRO A 2 21.90 7.00 29.58
N ALA A 3 22.96 7.41 30.28
CA ALA A 3 24.31 6.87 30.15
C ALA A 3 24.46 5.37 30.52
N ASP A 4 23.46 4.81 31.18
CA ASP A 4 23.47 3.44 31.72
C ASP A 4 22.97 2.38 30.74
N TYR A 5 22.53 2.79 29.54
CA TYR A 5 22.01 1.90 28.51
C TYR A 5 23.03 1.68 27.39
N ALA A 6 23.30 0.41 27.08
CA ALA A 6 24.11 0.00 25.95
C ALA A 6 23.21 -0.52 24.81
N LYS A 7 23.63 -0.30 23.56
CA LYS A 7 22.93 -0.81 22.39
C LYS A 7 23.12 -2.32 22.32
N PHE A 8 22.03 -3.09 22.31
CA PHE A 8 22.07 -4.55 22.41
C PHE A 8 21.73 -5.24 21.09
N ARG A 9 20.60 -4.88 20.47
CA ARG A 9 20.14 -5.40 19.16
C ARG A 9 19.67 -4.25 18.30
N PHE A 10 20.02 -4.23 17.02
CA PHE A 10 19.47 -3.26 16.07
C PHE A 10 19.56 -3.79 14.64
N ASP A 11 18.58 -3.46 13.82
CA ASP A 11 18.67 -3.64 12.37
C ASP A 11 18.12 -2.37 11.71
N VAL A 12 18.96 -1.71 10.91
CA VAL A 12 18.63 -0.47 10.21
C VAL A 12 17.64 -0.73 9.05
N ARG A 13 17.66 -1.92 8.44
CA ARG A 13 16.80 -2.31 7.32
C ARG A 13 15.37 -2.53 7.78
N VAL A 14 15.20 -3.22 8.91
CA VAL A 14 13.90 -3.44 9.56
C VAL A 14 13.46 -2.17 10.31
N GLY A 15 14.44 -1.42 10.82
CA GLY A 15 14.22 -0.15 11.49
C GLY A 15 13.86 -0.31 12.97
N TYR A 16 14.59 -1.14 13.71
CA TYR A 16 14.45 -1.23 15.16
C TYR A 16 15.78 -1.06 15.89
N ALA A 17 15.72 -0.60 17.14
CA ALA A 17 16.86 -0.54 18.04
C ALA A 17 16.41 -0.86 19.47
N VAL A 18 17.11 -1.80 20.10
CA VAL A 18 16.92 -2.21 21.48
C VAL A 18 18.18 -1.86 22.28
N TYR A 19 17.97 -1.18 23.38
CA TYR A 19 18.98 -0.80 24.35
C TYR A 19 18.72 -1.54 25.65
N VAL A 20 19.78 -2.03 26.27
CA VAL A 20 19.72 -2.78 27.53
C VAL A 20 20.55 -2.03 28.56
N ARG A 21 20.05 -1.94 29.79
CA ARG A 21 20.79 -1.36 30.91
C ARG A 21 21.98 -2.27 31.24
N LYS A 22 23.13 -1.70 31.63
CA LYS A 22 24.37 -2.46 31.87
C LYS A 22 24.25 -3.58 32.91
N ASP A 23 23.30 -3.47 33.83
CA ASP A 23 22.96 -4.47 34.84
C ASP A 23 22.04 -5.59 34.32
N HIS A 24 21.64 -5.53 33.06
CA HIS A 24 20.67 -6.42 32.40
C HIS A 24 19.29 -6.49 33.09
N GLN A 25 18.96 -5.51 33.92
CA GLN A 25 17.67 -5.45 34.63
C GLN A 25 16.60 -4.68 33.87
N ALA A 26 16.94 -4.00 32.76
CA ALA A 26 15.96 -3.25 31.99
C ALA A 26 16.31 -3.19 30.50
N ALA A 27 15.28 -3.19 29.66
CA ALA A 27 15.41 -2.99 28.22
C ALA A 27 14.44 -1.90 27.73
N ILE A 28 14.89 -1.18 26.69
CA ILE A 28 14.13 -0.14 26.00
C ILE A 28 14.23 -0.39 24.50
N ALA A 29 13.09 -0.50 23.83
CA ALA A 29 13.05 -0.67 22.38
C ALA A 29 12.40 0.50 21.66
N PHE A 30 12.89 0.76 20.45
CA PHE A 30 12.37 1.76 19.53
C PHE A 30 12.18 1.16 18.14
N SER A 31 11.07 1.51 17.51
CA SER A 31 10.82 1.27 16.09
C SER A 31 10.84 2.57 15.28
N GLY A 32 11.38 2.46 14.06
CA GLY A 32 11.51 3.52 13.08
C GLY A 32 12.31 4.71 13.60
N ARG A 33 11.77 5.91 13.39
CA ARG A 33 12.36 7.20 13.82
C ARG A 33 11.63 7.81 15.03
N LYS A 34 10.89 7.01 15.78
CA LYS A 34 10.10 7.49 16.92
C LYS A 34 11.02 7.93 18.06
N ARG A 35 10.62 9.00 18.77
CA ARG A 35 11.26 9.43 20.02
C ARG A 35 10.74 8.68 21.25
N LYS A 36 9.47 8.28 21.23
CA LYS A 36 8.85 7.49 22.30
C LYS A 36 9.23 6.00 22.13
N PRO A 37 9.67 5.30 23.18
CA PRO A 37 9.93 3.87 23.10
C PRO A 37 8.64 3.09 22.88
N ASP A 38 8.74 1.96 22.17
CA ASP A 38 7.62 1.02 22.06
C ASP A 38 7.40 0.29 23.38
N PHE A 39 8.49 -0.04 24.08
CA PHE A 39 8.45 -0.49 25.46
C PHE A 39 9.69 -0.04 26.23
N HIS A 40 9.50 0.11 27.53
CA HIS A 40 10.54 0.28 28.53
C HIS A 40 10.14 -0.56 29.74
N ARG A 41 10.85 -1.66 29.98
CA ARG A 41 10.48 -2.64 31.01
C ARG A 41 11.70 -3.02 31.84
N ALA A 42 11.44 -3.30 33.11
CA ALA A 42 12.39 -3.93 34.02
C ALA A 42 12.12 -5.45 34.09
N TYR A 43 13.17 -6.23 34.28
CA TYR A 43 13.12 -7.69 34.29
C TYR A 43 13.79 -8.22 35.55
N GLN A 44 13.28 -9.35 36.05
CA GLN A 44 13.83 -10.03 37.22
C GLN A 44 15.06 -10.89 36.88
N SER A 45 15.22 -11.29 35.62
CA SER A 45 16.36 -12.07 35.14
C SER A 45 16.79 -11.65 33.75
N ALA A 46 18.08 -11.87 33.44
CA ALA A 46 18.62 -11.61 32.11
C ALA A 46 18.00 -12.52 31.03
N GLU A 47 17.55 -13.72 31.41
CA GLU A 47 16.89 -14.67 30.51
C GLU A 47 15.50 -14.18 30.10
N ALA A 48 14.70 -13.69 31.05
CA ALA A 48 13.37 -13.15 30.77
C ALA A 48 13.46 -11.92 29.84
N MET A 49 14.47 -11.07 30.06
CA MET A 49 14.75 -9.94 29.18
C MET A 49 15.10 -10.41 27.77
N ARG A 50 16.00 -11.40 27.64
CA ARG A 50 16.39 -11.94 26.32
C ARG A 50 15.19 -12.47 25.55
N LEU A 51 14.33 -13.25 26.21
CA LEU A 51 13.11 -13.79 25.60
C LEU A 51 12.18 -12.70 25.06
N ASP A 52 11.92 -11.65 25.85
CA ASP A 52 11.04 -10.54 25.44
C ASP A 52 11.68 -9.71 24.31
N VAL A 53 13.01 -9.51 24.34
CA VAL A 53 13.74 -8.82 23.28
C VAL A 53 13.73 -9.62 21.98
N ASP A 54 13.97 -10.93 22.03
CA ASP A 54 13.96 -11.78 20.84
C ASP A 54 12.54 -11.86 20.25
N ALA A 55 11.49 -11.99 21.09
CA ALA A 55 10.09 -11.92 20.64
C ALA A 55 9.75 -10.58 19.97
N TYR A 56 10.25 -9.46 20.51
CA TYR A 56 10.08 -8.15 19.87
C TYR A 56 10.79 -8.08 18.51
N VAL A 57 12.00 -8.60 18.40
CA VAL A 57 12.77 -8.64 17.14
C VAL A 57 12.02 -9.45 16.08
N GLU A 58 11.55 -10.65 16.43
CA GLU A 58 10.76 -11.50 15.52
C GLU A 58 9.50 -10.78 15.02
N GLU A 59 8.79 -10.09 15.91
CA GLU A 59 7.59 -9.33 15.52
C GLU A 59 7.94 -8.16 14.59
N MET A 60 9.09 -7.49 14.78
CA MET A 60 9.56 -6.43 13.88
C MET A 60 9.93 -6.98 12.51
N GLU A 61 10.65 -8.10 12.45
CA GLU A 61 11.03 -8.76 11.20
C GLU A 61 9.80 -9.26 10.44
N ARG A 62 8.83 -9.85 11.15
CA ARG A 62 7.56 -10.27 10.57
C ARG A 62 6.79 -9.09 9.98
N LYS A 63 6.70 -7.97 10.71
CA LYS A 63 6.06 -6.74 10.21
C LYS A 63 6.76 -6.20 8.98
N ALA A 64 8.10 -6.17 8.97
CA ALA A 64 8.87 -5.71 7.81
C ALA A 64 8.63 -6.61 6.59
N LYS A 65 8.60 -7.94 6.77
CA LYS A 65 8.30 -8.89 5.69
C LYS A 65 6.90 -8.69 5.13
N VAL A 66 5.89 -8.55 5.99
CA VAL A 66 4.51 -8.27 5.57
C VAL A 66 4.43 -6.93 4.84
N ALA A 67 5.07 -5.88 5.36
CA ALA A 67 5.10 -4.56 4.72
C ALA A 67 5.79 -4.60 3.35
N ALA A 68 6.89 -5.34 3.22
CA ALA A 68 7.58 -5.54 1.95
C ALA A 68 6.70 -6.28 0.93
N ALA A 69 6.04 -7.37 1.33
CA ALA A 69 5.13 -8.11 0.46
C ALA A 69 3.91 -7.27 0.04
N LYS A 70 3.35 -6.47 0.96
CA LYS A 70 2.29 -5.51 0.64
C LYS A 70 2.76 -4.46 -0.36
N LEU A 71 3.95 -3.91 -0.16
CA LEU A 71 4.53 -2.93 -1.09
C LEU A 71 4.77 -3.54 -2.47
N GLU A 72 5.30 -4.75 -2.55
CA GLU A 72 5.50 -5.48 -3.80
C GLU A 72 4.16 -5.67 -4.52
N HIS A 73 3.14 -6.18 -3.82
CA HIS A 73 1.80 -6.34 -4.38
C HIS A 73 1.16 -5.00 -4.79
N ALA A 74 1.37 -3.94 -4.02
CA ALA A 74 0.84 -2.62 -4.33
C ALA A 74 1.55 -1.96 -5.52
N THR A 75 2.79 -2.33 -5.81
CA THR A 75 3.62 -1.73 -6.86
C THR A 75 3.72 -2.59 -8.12
N SER A 76 3.15 -3.80 -8.12
CA SER A 76 2.99 -4.66 -9.30
C SER A 76 1.87 -4.17 -10.24
N ASN A 77 1.80 -2.85 -10.46
CA ASN A 77 0.91 -2.27 -11.43
C ASN A 77 1.54 -2.31 -12.82
N GLN A 78 0.67 -2.46 -13.81
CA GLN A 78 1.01 -2.50 -15.21
C GLN A 78 0.20 -1.42 -15.95
N VAL A 79 0.76 -0.95 -17.05
CA VAL A 79 0.01 -0.09 -17.98
C VAL A 79 -1.19 -0.90 -18.49
N GLY A 80 -2.37 -0.29 -18.42
CA GLY A 80 -3.64 -0.93 -18.77
C GLY A 80 -4.48 -1.37 -17.57
N ASP A 81 -3.90 -1.43 -16.35
CA ASP A 81 -4.66 -1.76 -15.13
C ASP A 81 -5.80 -0.77 -14.91
N ILE A 82 -6.94 -1.28 -14.41
CA ILE A 82 -8.13 -0.47 -14.18
C ILE A 82 -8.42 -0.36 -12.68
N TYR A 83 -8.57 0.87 -12.25
CA TYR A 83 -8.99 1.28 -10.92
C TYR A 83 -10.45 1.69 -10.91
N GLN A 84 -11.15 1.34 -9.83
CA GLN A 84 -12.52 1.72 -9.56
C GLN A 84 -12.57 2.58 -8.30
N ALA A 85 -13.20 3.73 -8.38
CA ALA A 85 -13.49 4.59 -7.24
C ALA A 85 -15.01 4.65 -7.06
N VAL A 86 -15.48 4.31 -5.87
CA VAL A 86 -16.89 4.48 -5.49
C VAL A 86 -16.94 5.70 -4.59
N TRP A 87 -17.82 6.64 -4.92
CA TRP A 87 -18.04 7.84 -4.12
C TRP A 87 -19.52 7.98 -3.80
N GLY A 88 -19.86 8.83 -2.83
CA GLY A 88 -21.26 9.01 -2.40
C GLY A 88 -21.79 7.92 -1.48
N ARG A 89 -23.10 8.02 -1.15
CA ARG A 89 -23.82 7.08 -0.28
C ARG A 89 -24.50 5.94 -1.04
N SER A 90 -24.55 6.02 -2.37
CA SER A 90 -25.17 5.03 -3.25
C SER A 90 -24.09 4.28 -4.04
N THR A 91 -24.26 2.96 -4.16
CA THR A 91 -23.35 2.05 -4.87
C THR A 91 -23.28 2.30 -6.39
N THR A 92 -24.03 3.29 -6.91
CA THR A 92 -24.13 3.62 -8.33
C THR A 92 -23.10 4.65 -8.80
N ASP A 93 -22.59 5.46 -7.88
CA ASP A 93 -21.67 6.56 -8.20
C ASP A 93 -20.24 6.03 -8.22
N VAL A 94 -19.92 5.44 -9.37
CA VAL A 94 -18.66 4.75 -9.62
C VAL A 94 -17.92 5.40 -10.78
N ASP A 95 -16.66 5.75 -10.56
CA ASP A 95 -15.75 6.20 -11.59
C ASP A 95 -14.63 5.19 -11.81
N TYR A 96 -14.17 5.13 -13.06
CA TYR A 96 -13.14 4.21 -13.49
C TYR A 96 -11.94 4.96 -14.04
N TYR A 97 -10.76 4.41 -13.80
CA TYR A 97 -9.50 5.01 -14.20
C TYR A 97 -8.58 3.94 -14.78
N GLN A 98 -7.93 4.21 -15.90
CA GLN A 98 -6.93 3.30 -16.48
C GLN A 98 -5.52 3.84 -16.24
N VAL A 99 -4.59 2.95 -15.88
CA VAL A 99 -3.16 3.27 -15.84
C VAL A 99 -2.66 3.43 -17.27
N VAL A 100 -2.26 4.65 -17.64
CA VAL A 100 -1.70 4.95 -18.97
C VAL A 100 -0.18 4.98 -18.98
N SER A 101 0.44 5.24 -17.83
CA SER A 101 1.90 5.21 -17.65
C SER A 101 2.24 5.05 -16.18
N ILE A 102 3.45 4.54 -15.91
CA ILE A 102 3.97 4.30 -14.57
C ILE A 102 5.32 5.02 -14.46
N SER A 103 5.49 5.80 -13.39
CA SER A 103 6.72 6.50 -13.10
C SER A 103 7.32 5.97 -11.80
N GLY A 104 8.45 5.27 -11.90
CA GLY A 104 9.05 4.59 -10.74
C GLY A 104 8.14 3.49 -10.18
N LYS A 105 8.20 3.23 -8.87
CA LYS A 105 7.49 2.10 -8.24
C LYS A 105 6.04 2.41 -7.85
N SER A 106 5.73 3.66 -7.51
CA SER A 106 4.44 3.99 -6.86
C SER A 106 3.67 5.14 -7.49
N LEU A 107 4.19 5.81 -8.53
CA LEU A 107 3.46 6.90 -9.20
C LEU A 107 2.81 6.36 -10.47
N LEU A 108 1.50 6.53 -10.56
CA LEU A 108 0.69 6.14 -11.71
C LEU A 108 0.14 7.39 -12.39
N TRP A 109 0.15 7.36 -13.71
CA TRP A 109 -0.67 8.25 -14.53
C TRP A 109 -1.98 7.54 -14.80
N LEU A 110 -3.05 8.04 -14.18
CA LEU A 110 -4.40 7.49 -14.28
C LEU A 110 -5.23 8.36 -15.19
N ARG A 111 -5.96 7.76 -16.12
CA ARG A 111 -6.86 8.50 -17.01
C ARG A 111 -8.31 8.06 -16.78
N PRO A 112 -9.24 8.99 -16.52
CA PRO A 112 -10.65 8.65 -16.32
C PRO A 112 -11.24 7.98 -17.57
N LEU A 113 -11.96 6.88 -17.36
CA LEU A 113 -12.59 6.08 -18.40
C LEU A 113 -14.07 6.42 -18.55
N ILE A 114 -14.58 6.22 -19.76
CA ILE A 114 -16.02 6.14 -20.01
C ILE A 114 -16.56 4.84 -19.39
N LYS A 115 -17.76 4.91 -18.81
CA LYS A 115 -18.51 3.77 -18.29
C LYS A 115 -19.77 3.51 -19.11
N ARG A 116 -20.15 2.25 -19.23
CA ARG A 116 -21.38 1.81 -19.89
C ARG A 116 -22.25 0.99 -18.93
N PRO A 117 -23.57 0.93 -19.13
CA PRO A 117 -24.42 0.05 -18.33
C PRO A 117 -23.97 -1.42 -18.50
N GLY A 118 -23.84 -2.12 -17.37
CA GLY A 118 -23.51 -3.54 -17.34
C GLY A 118 -24.72 -4.43 -17.62
N LYS A 119 -24.48 -5.75 -17.73
CA LYS A 119 -25.58 -6.73 -17.76
C LYS A 119 -26.34 -6.66 -16.43
N ARG A 120 -27.67 -6.77 -16.50
CA ARG A 120 -28.57 -6.79 -15.33
C ARG A 120 -28.07 -7.83 -14.31
N GLY A 121 -27.85 -7.39 -13.06
CA GLY A 121 -27.63 -8.26 -11.91
C GLY A 121 -26.19 -8.51 -11.44
N THR A 122 -25.13 -8.02 -12.12
CA THR A 122 -23.74 -8.26 -11.70
C THR A 122 -22.99 -6.99 -11.30
N HIS A 123 -22.99 -5.95 -12.15
CA HIS A 123 -22.50 -4.61 -11.81
C HIS A 123 -23.25 -3.59 -12.69
N PRO A 124 -23.79 -2.49 -12.13
CA PRO A 124 -24.58 -1.53 -12.91
C PRO A 124 -23.76 -0.79 -13.97
N TRP A 125 -22.45 -0.60 -13.73
CA TRP A 125 -21.55 0.14 -14.62
C TRP A 125 -20.27 -0.65 -14.88
N VAL A 126 -19.83 -0.67 -16.13
CA VAL A 126 -18.63 -1.38 -16.59
C VAL A 126 -17.72 -0.38 -17.32
N PRO A 127 -16.42 -0.31 -17.02
CA PRO A 127 -15.50 0.57 -17.73
C PRO A 127 -15.29 0.11 -19.16
N VAL A 128 -15.03 1.08 -20.06
CA VAL A 128 -14.65 0.83 -21.45
C VAL A 128 -13.16 1.19 -21.61
N PRO A 129 -12.24 0.20 -21.58
CA PRO A 129 -10.81 0.46 -21.67
C PRO A 129 -10.45 1.21 -22.95
N GLY A 130 -9.50 2.14 -22.88
CA GLY A 130 -9.04 2.94 -24.02
C GLY A 130 -9.95 4.11 -24.41
N MET A 131 -11.15 4.23 -23.84
CA MET A 131 -12.03 5.38 -24.05
C MET A 131 -12.01 6.31 -22.85
N TYR A 132 -11.46 7.51 -23.05
CA TYR A 132 -11.14 8.44 -21.97
C TYR A 132 -12.05 9.67 -21.96
N THR A 133 -12.45 10.10 -20.78
CA THR A 133 -13.29 11.30 -20.60
C THR A 133 -12.46 12.56 -20.37
N ALA A 134 -11.27 12.43 -19.79
CA ALA A 134 -10.46 13.58 -19.36
C ALA A 134 -8.95 13.32 -19.55
N PRO A 135 -8.09 14.34 -19.40
CA PRO A 135 -6.64 14.18 -19.38
C PRO A 135 -6.15 13.30 -18.22
N PRO A 136 -4.93 12.74 -18.32
CA PRO A 136 -4.37 11.90 -17.26
C PRO A 136 -4.00 12.72 -16.02
N VAL A 137 -4.28 12.15 -14.85
CA VAL A 137 -3.93 12.68 -13.54
C VAL A 137 -2.85 11.81 -12.89
N ARG A 138 -1.86 12.46 -12.28
CA ARG A 138 -0.77 11.78 -11.59
C ARG A 138 -1.18 11.48 -10.15
N ARG A 139 -1.17 10.22 -9.75
CA ARG A 139 -1.50 9.79 -8.37
C ARG A 139 -0.50 8.77 -7.83
N ARG A 140 -0.35 8.74 -6.51
CA ARG A 140 0.53 7.79 -5.81
C ARG A 140 -0.29 6.62 -5.27
N VAL A 141 0.21 5.41 -5.48
CA VAL A 141 -0.33 4.18 -4.90
C VAL A 141 0.16 4.06 -3.46
N SER A 142 -0.78 3.79 -2.55
CA SER A 142 -0.50 3.46 -1.15
C SER A 142 0.12 2.06 -1.05
N THR A 143 0.77 1.76 0.07
CA THR A 143 1.33 0.44 0.38
C THR A 143 0.27 -0.68 0.36
N ASP A 144 -1.02 -0.35 0.46
CA ASP A 144 -2.13 -1.30 0.36
C ASP A 144 -2.71 -1.42 -1.07
N GLY A 145 -2.04 -0.87 -2.10
CA GLY A 145 -2.44 -0.97 -3.51
C GLY A 145 -3.58 -0.03 -3.93
N ARG A 146 -4.03 0.84 -3.03
CA ARG A 146 -5.11 1.82 -3.27
C ARG A 146 -4.56 3.15 -3.76
N VAL A 147 -5.37 3.89 -4.50
CA VAL A 147 -5.02 5.23 -4.99
C VAL A 147 -6.01 6.26 -4.46
N LYS A 148 -5.53 7.27 -3.74
CA LYS A 148 -6.36 8.42 -3.32
C LYS A 148 -6.58 9.33 -4.54
N ILE A 149 -7.83 9.53 -4.94
CA ILE A 149 -8.21 10.36 -6.08
C ILE A 149 -8.43 11.81 -5.65
N ASP A 150 -9.18 12.01 -4.57
CA ASP A 150 -9.41 13.30 -3.92
C ASP A 150 -9.51 13.08 -2.39
N ASP A 151 -10.01 14.05 -1.62
CA ASP A 151 -10.00 13.94 -0.17
C ASP A 151 -10.93 12.87 0.40
N VAL A 152 -12.02 12.55 -0.32
CA VAL A 152 -13.07 11.61 0.12
C VAL A 152 -13.09 10.32 -0.71
N THR A 153 -12.43 10.32 -1.86
CA THR A 153 -12.51 9.23 -2.84
C THR A 153 -11.22 8.42 -2.90
N ILE A 154 -11.35 7.11 -2.67
CA ILE A 154 -10.27 6.13 -2.79
C ILE A 154 -10.62 5.14 -3.90
N ALA A 155 -9.70 4.96 -4.83
CA ALA A 155 -9.79 3.99 -5.90
C ALA A 155 -9.05 2.70 -5.56
N HIS A 156 -9.65 1.57 -5.91
CA HIS A 156 -9.12 0.22 -5.72
C HIS A 156 -8.86 -0.41 -7.09
N LYS A 157 -7.80 -1.21 -7.20
CA LYS A 157 -7.52 -1.97 -8.42
C LYS A 157 -8.64 -2.98 -8.65
N LEU A 158 -9.35 -2.85 -9.76
CA LEU A 158 -10.47 -3.71 -10.12
C LEU A 158 -10.03 -4.82 -11.08
N TRP A 159 -9.34 -4.45 -12.18
CA TRP A 159 -8.88 -5.42 -13.18
C TRP A 159 -7.39 -5.26 -13.46
N PRO A 160 -6.66 -6.38 -13.58
CA PRO A 160 -5.32 -6.36 -14.12
C PRO A 160 -5.35 -6.18 -15.64
N ALA A 161 -4.29 -5.60 -16.19
CA ALA A 161 -4.14 -5.30 -17.62
C ALA A 161 -4.27 -6.55 -18.52
N ASP A 162 -3.89 -7.72 -18.02
CA ASP A 162 -3.85 -9.00 -18.74
C ASP A 162 -5.22 -9.70 -18.86
N LYS A 163 -6.19 -9.38 -18.00
CA LYS A 163 -7.52 -10.01 -17.97
C LYS A 163 -8.64 -8.98 -17.79
N PRO A 164 -8.84 -8.05 -18.74
CA PRO A 164 -10.02 -7.20 -18.72
C PRO A 164 -11.26 -8.10 -18.82
N ARG A 165 -12.17 -8.01 -17.83
CA ARG A 165 -13.39 -8.82 -17.75
C ARG A 165 -14.45 -8.30 -18.73
N SER A 166 -14.10 -8.19 -20.01
CA SER A 166 -15.01 -7.94 -21.14
C SER A 166 -14.23 -8.18 -22.43
N SER A 167 -14.56 -9.27 -23.10
CA SER A 167 -14.24 -9.60 -24.49
C SER A 167 -14.86 -8.61 -25.49
N VAL A 168 -14.54 -7.32 -25.35
CA VAL A 168 -14.84 -6.28 -26.34
C VAL A 168 -13.70 -5.25 -26.25
N VAL A 169 -12.58 -5.54 -26.91
CA VAL A 169 -11.67 -4.49 -27.34
C VAL A 169 -12.44 -3.71 -28.41
N PRO A 170 -12.81 -2.42 -28.22
CA PRO A 170 -13.33 -1.66 -29.33
C PRO A 170 -12.23 -1.59 -30.39
N ARG A 171 -12.55 -1.94 -31.65
CA ARG A 171 -11.66 -1.72 -32.78
C ARG A 171 -11.20 -0.24 -32.75
N PRO A 172 -9.91 0.04 -32.98
CA PRO A 172 -9.42 1.42 -32.95
C PRO A 172 -10.26 2.26 -33.91
N VAL A 173 -10.93 3.29 -33.39
CA VAL A 173 -11.53 4.32 -34.24
C VAL A 173 -10.35 5.14 -34.75
N LEU A 174 -9.86 4.76 -35.94
CA LEU A 174 -8.94 5.57 -36.71
C LEU A 174 -9.67 6.89 -37.00
N TYR A 175 -9.30 7.96 -36.32
CA TYR A 175 -9.64 9.30 -36.77
C TYR A 175 -8.91 9.49 -38.10
N ARG A 176 -9.69 9.50 -39.19
CA ARG A 176 -9.20 9.92 -40.49
C ARG A 176 -8.98 11.42 -40.42
N VAL A 177 -7.72 11.83 -40.58
CA VAL A 177 -7.31 13.23 -40.82
C VAL A 177 -7.86 13.67 -42.17
#